data_AF-A0AAW2LEF1-F1
#
_entry.id   AF-A0AAW2LEF1-F1
#
_cell.length_a   1.000
_cell.length_b   1.000
_cell.length_c   1.000
_cell.angle_alpha   90.00
_cell.angle_beta   90.00
_cell.angle_gamma   90.00
#
_symmetry.space_group_name_H-M   'P 1'
#
loop_
_entity.id
_entity.type
_entity.pdbx_description
1 polymer ?
#
loop_
_entity_poly.entity_id
_entity_poly.type
_entity_poly.pdbx_seq_one_letter_code
_entity_poly.pdbx_strand_id
1 'polypeptide(L)'
;MDVLGKIKACGVALEQWNQYTFGNVTRLIRFLNDKISKVKGKTLTAEVKACFDKWKIELEELLELEEVLWKQRGKVLWLHVGDRNTTFFHHQATERYTQKLV
;
A
#
# COMPACT_ATOMS: atom_id res chain seq x y z
N MET A 1 -8.63 -11.46 -32.03
CA MET A 1 -7.85 -10.71 -31.01
C MET A 1 -6.85 -11.68 -30.41
N ASP A 2 -5.57 -11.49 -30.70
CA ASP A 2 -4.47 -12.35 -30.22
C ASP A 2 -4.34 -12.30 -28.68
N VAL A 3 -3.77 -13.34 -28.09
CA VAL A 3 -3.55 -13.49 -26.63
C VAL A 3 -2.77 -12.30 -26.07
N LEU A 4 -1.77 -11.79 -26.81
CA LEU A 4 -1.01 -10.60 -26.42
C LEU A 4 -1.90 -9.35 -26.33
N GLY A 5 -2.88 -9.21 -27.22
CA GLY A 5 -3.84 -8.11 -27.20
C GLY A 5 -4.77 -8.16 -25.98
N LYS A 6 -5.21 -9.37 -25.59
CA LYS A 6 -6.02 -9.58 -24.39
C LYS A 6 -5.25 -9.29 -23.11
N ILE A 7 -3.98 -9.72 -23.03
CA ILE A 7 -3.10 -9.43 -21.89
C ILE A 7 -2.87 -7.92 -21.75
N LYS A 8 -2.60 -7.21 -22.85
CA LYS A 8 -2.45 -5.74 -22.81
C LYS A 8 -3.71 -5.03 -22.32
N ALA A 9 -4.88 -5.41 -22.84
CA ALA A 9 -6.14 -4.82 -22.42
C ALA A 9 -6.42 -5.05 -20.92
N CYS A 10 -6.14 -6.26 -20.42
CA CYS A 10 -6.24 -6.58 -19.01
C CYS A 10 -5.28 -5.75 -18.15
N GLY A 11 -4.03 -5.58 -18.61
CA GLY A 11 -3.03 -4.75 -17.93
C GLY A 11 -3.47 -3.29 -17.77
N VAL A 12 -4.01 -2.69 -18.83
CA VAL A 12 -4.53 -1.31 -18.77
C VAL A 12 -5.71 -1.19 -17.80
N ALA A 13 -6.65 -2.14 -17.83
CA ALA A 13 -7.80 -2.14 -16.93
C ALA A 13 -7.37 -2.28 -15.46
N LEU A 14 -6.38 -3.14 -15.18
CA LEU A 14 -5.80 -3.30 -13.84
C LEU A 14 -5.05 -2.04 -13.37
N GLU A 15 -4.35 -1.36 -14.27
CA GLU A 15 -3.66 -0.11 -13.94
C GLU A 15 -4.66 1.00 -13.57
N GLN A 16 -5.73 1.15 -14.35
CA GLN A 16 -6.81 2.09 -14.05
C GLN A 16 -7.50 1.76 -12.72
N TRP A 17 -7.80 0.49 -12.48
CA TRP A 17 -8.36 0.04 -11.21
C TRP A 17 -7.41 0.34 -10.04
N ASN A 18 -6.12 0.12 -10.21
CA ASN A 18 -5.11 0.43 -9.21
C ASN A 18 -5.03 1.93 -8.91
N GLN A 19 -5.07 2.78 -9.95
CA GLN A 19 -5.10 4.24 -9.77
C GLN A 19 -6.36 4.72 -9.05
N TYR A 20 -7.52 4.17 -9.40
CA TYR A 20 -8.80 4.55 -8.79
C TYR A 20 -8.91 4.09 -7.32
N THR A 21 -8.45 2.87 -7.05
CA THR A 21 -8.61 2.24 -5.74
C THR A 21 -7.50 2.63 -4.76
N PHE A 22 -6.24 2.65 -5.21
CA PHE A 22 -5.08 2.88 -4.34
C PHE A 22 -4.36 4.20 -4.61
N GLY A 23 -4.34 4.66 -5.86
CA GLY A 23 -3.81 5.98 -6.19
C GLY A 23 -4.55 7.11 -5.47
N ASN A 24 -5.82 6.88 -5.11
CA ASN A 24 -6.58 7.76 -4.26
C ASN A 24 -5.98 7.88 -2.84
N VAL A 25 -5.62 6.76 -2.19
CA VAL A 25 -5.03 6.73 -0.84
C VAL A 25 -3.75 7.54 -0.78
N THR A 26 -2.77 7.27 -1.64
CA THR A 26 -1.50 8.01 -1.65
C THR A 26 -1.69 9.50 -1.99
N ARG A 27 -2.66 9.84 -2.86
CA ARG A 27 -3.00 11.23 -3.19
C ARG A 27 -3.64 11.95 -2.01
N LEU A 28 -4.52 11.28 -1.27
CA LEU A 28 -5.20 11.81 -0.10
C LEU A 28 -4.22 12.05 1.06
N ILE A 29 -3.30 11.10 1.30
CA ILE A 29 -2.19 11.25 2.26
C ILE A 29 -1.36 12.50 1.93
N ARG A 30 -0.98 12.69 0.65
CA ARG A 30 -0.22 13.87 0.22
C ARG A 30 -1.00 15.17 0.43
N PHE A 31 -2.28 15.16 0.10
CA PHE A 31 -3.16 16.31 0.25
C PHE A 31 -3.34 16.72 1.72
N LEU A 32 -3.57 15.76 2.62
CA LEU A 32 -3.69 16.04 4.05
C LEU A 32 -2.37 16.51 4.66
N ASN A 33 -1.24 15.92 4.27
CA ASN A 33 0.08 16.40 4.69
C ASN A 33 0.34 17.85 4.27
N ASP A 34 -0.04 18.25 3.06
CA ASP A 34 0.07 19.64 2.60
C ASP A 34 -0.83 20.58 3.41
N LYS A 35 -2.09 20.18 3.66
CA LYS A 35 -3.01 20.95 4.53
C LYS A 35 -2.47 21.13 5.95
N ILE A 36 -2.00 20.06 6.58
CA ILE A 36 -1.42 20.07 7.93
C ILE A 36 -0.18 20.98 7.94
N SER A 37 0.69 20.89 6.93
CA SER A 37 1.91 21.69 6.83
C SER A 37 1.63 23.19 6.72
N LYS A 38 0.58 23.58 6.01
CA LYS A 38 0.16 24.99 5.86
C LYS A 38 -0.34 25.63 7.17
N VAL A 39 -0.79 24.81 8.10
CA VAL A 39 -1.40 25.23 9.38
C VAL A 39 -0.43 25.06 10.56
N LYS A 40 0.58 24.18 10.42
CA LYS A 40 1.61 23.94 11.43
C LYS A 40 2.39 25.21 11.76
N GLY A 41 2.52 25.52 13.05
CA GLY A 41 3.30 26.66 13.54
C GLY A 41 2.59 28.02 13.49
N LYS A 42 1.32 28.07 13.09
CA LYS A 42 0.49 29.28 13.13
C LYS A 42 -0.39 29.29 14.37
N THR A 43 -0.71 30.48 14.89
CA THR A 43 -1.78 30.63 15.90
C THR A 43 -3.12 30.32 15.23
N LEU A 44 -3.82 29.31 15.74
CA LEU A 44 -5.06 28.81 15.13
C LEU A 44 -6.26 29.34 15.89
N THR A 45 -7.34 29.65 15.17
CA THR A 45 -8.67 29.81 15.80
C THR A 45 -9.16 28.46 16.28
N ALA A 46 -10.16 28.44 17.16
CA ALA A 46 -10.74 27.22 17.69
C ALA A 46 -11.29 26.31 16.56
N GLU A 47 -11.89 26.90 15.53
CA GLU A 47 -12.44 26.19 14.38
C GLU A 47 -11.33 25.55 13.54
N VAL A 48 -10.24 26.29 13.27
CA VAL A 48 -9.12 25.78 12.49
C VAL A 48 -8.38 24.68 13.25
N LYS A 49 -8.28 24.78 14.58
CA LYS A 49 -7.72 23.72 15.43
C LYS A 49 -8.57 22.44 15.34
N ALA A 50 -9.89 22.55 15.43
CA ALA A 50 -10.78 21.40 15.31
C ALA A 50 -10.68 20.72 13.93
N CYS A 51 -10.56 21.50 12.84
CA CYS A 51 -10.29 20.95 11.51
C CYS A 51 -8.92 20.27 11.42
N PHE A 52 -7.89 20.87 12.02
CA PHE A 52 -6.53 20.31 12.04
C PHE A 52 -6.46 18.97 12.77
N ASP A 53 -7.13 18.85 13.92
CA ASP A 53 -7.20 17.59 14.67
C ASP A 53 -7.94 16.51 13.87
N LYS A 54 -9.02 16.87 13.15
CA LYS A 54 -9.70 15.96 12.22
C LYS A 54 -8.80 15.49 11.08
N TRP A 55 -8.04 16.38 10.44
CA TRP A 55 -7.12 16.01 9.37
C TRP A 55 -6.01 15.07 9.83
N LYS A 56 -5.56 15.20 11.09
CA LYS A 56 -4.58 14.28 11.67
C LYS A 56 -5.13 12.87 11.83
N ILE A 57 -6.36 12.75 12.35
CA ILE A 57 -7.04 11.46 12.51
C ILE A 57 -7.21 10.79 11.14
N GLU A 58 -7.74 11.55 10.16
CA GLU A 58 -7.94 11.05 8.80
C GLU A 58 -6.61 10.62 8.13
N LEU A 59 -5.52 11.36 8.39
CA LEU A 59 -4.19 10.98 7.89
C LEU A 59 -3.69 9.68 8.52
N GLU A 60 -3.91 9.48 9.82
CA GLU A 60 -3.51 8.26 10.54
C GLU A 60 -4.24 7.02 10.00
N GLU A 61 -5.56 7.12 9.79
CA GLU A 61 -6.36 6.06 9.17
C GLU A 61 -5.88 5.70 7.76
N LEU A 62 -5.54 6.70 6.94
CA LEU A 62 -5.02 6.48 5.58
C LEU A 62 -3.63 5.84 5.58
N LEU A 63 -2.77 6.20 6.53
CA LEU A 63 -1.45 5.59 6.67
C LEU A 63 -1.55 4.13 7.12
N GLU A 64 -2.48 3.80 8.02
CA GLU A 64 -2.75 2.41 8.40
C GLU A 64 -3.25 1.59 7.20
N LEU A 65 -4.17 2.16 6.42
CA LEU A 65 -4.63 1.54 5.18
C LEU A 65 -3.48 1.32 4.20
N GLU A 66 -2.61 2.32 3.99
CA GLU A 66 -1.42 2.19 3.15
C GLU A 66 -0.51 1.06 3.64
N GLU A 67 -0.25 0.97 4.95
CA GLU A 67 0.56 -0.11 5.53
C GLU A 67 -0.04 -1.50 5.28
N VAL A 68 -1.36 -1.67 5.44
CA VAL A 68 -2.05 -2.94 5.15
C VAL A 68 -1.88 -3.32 3.68
N LEU A 69 -1.99 -2.37 2.77
CA LEU A 69 -1.80 -2.59 1.34
C LEU A 69 -0.37 -3.02 1.01
N TRP A 70 0.63 -2.39 1.62
CA TRP A 70 2.03 -2.78 1.47
C TRP A 70 2.27 -4.21 1.99
N LYS A 71 1.71 -4.58 3.14
CA LYS A 71 1.81 -5.95 3.67
C LYS A 71 1.17 -6.98 2.74
N GLN A 72 0.01 -6.69 2.17
CA GLN A 72 -0.66 -7.57 1.21
C GLN A 72 0.18 -7.76 -0.05
N ARG A 73 0.71 -6.69 -0.62
CA ARG A 73 1.60 -6.75 -1.79
C ARG A 73 2.89 -7.49 -1.52
N GLY A 74 3.50 -7.30 -0.35
CA GLY A 74 4.68 -8.05 0.08
C GLY A 74 4.43 -9.55 0.15
N LYS A 75 3.26 -9.97 0.68
CA LYS A 75 2.85 -11.38 0.68
C LYS A 75 2.61 -11.93 -0.73
N VAL A 76 1.93 -11.18 -1.59
CA VAL A 76 1.72 -11.57 -2.99
C VAL A 76 3.05 -11.70 -3.74
N LEU A 77 3.97 -10.75 -3.53
CA LEU A 77 5.31 -10.80 -4.10
C LEU A 77 6.08 -12.03 -3.60
N TRP A 78 6.05 -12.29 -2.29
CA TRP A 78 6.68 -13.47 -1.72
C TRP A 78 6.09 -14.77 -2.27
N LEU A 79 4.77 -14.88 -2.40
CA LEU A 79 4.11 -16.03 -3.02
C LEU A 79 4.53 -16.20 -4.48
N HIS A 80 4.56 -15.11 -5.25
CA HIS A 80 4.96 -15.15 -6.66
C HIS A 80 6.44 -15.53 -6.85
N VAL A 81 7.32 -15.07 -5.96
CA VAL A 81 8.75 -15.42 -5.97
C VAL A 81 8.98 -16.84 -5.43
N GLY A 82 8.18 -17.29 -4.46
CA GLY A 82 8.18 -18.66 -3.94
C GLY A 82 7.71 -19.69 -4.96
N ASP A 83 6.66 -19.38 -5.74
CA ASP A 83 6.18 -20.21 -6.85
C ASP A 83 7.21 -20.38 -7.98
N ARG A 84 8.22 -19.50 -8.05
CA ARG A 84 9.32 -19.65 -9.02
C ARG A 84 10.30 -20.79 -8.69
N ASN A 85 10.03 -21.64 -7.68
CA ASN A 85 10.87 -22.79 -7.32
C ASN A 85 12.37 -22.42 -7.27
N THR A 86 12.67 -21.26 -6.69
CA THR A 86 14.06 -20.78 -6.60
C THR A 86 14.80 -21.59 -5.54
N THR A 87 16.09 -21.84 -5.73
CA THR A 87 16.94 -22.58 -4.77
C THR A 87 16.92 -21.96 -3.36
N PHE A 88 16.76 -20.64 -3.29
CA PHE A 88 16.57 -19.91 -2.03
C PHE A 88 15.28 -20.32 -1.29
N PHE A 89 14.18 -20.53 -2.02
CA PHE A 89 12.91 -20.98 -1.44
C PHE A 89 13.03 -22.39 -0.87
N HIS A 90 13.65 -23.32 -1.61
CA HIS A 90 13.90 -24.66 -1.10
C HIS A 90 14.78 -24.62 0.15
N HIS A 91 15.84 -23.81 0.16
CA HIS A 91 16.71 -23.67 1.33
C HIS A 91 15.96 -23.16 2.55
N GLN A 92 15.18 -22.07 2.40
CA GLN A 92 14.42 -21.47 3.50
C GLN A 92 13.25 -22.35 3.96
N ALA A 93 12.60 -23.10 3.04
CA ALA A 93 11.57 -24.08 3.38
C ALA A 93 12.15 -25.27 4.15
N THR A 94 13.31 -25.77 3.74
CA THR A 94 14.05 -26.81 4.45
C THR A 94 14.45 -26.34 5.85
N GLU A 95 14.98 -25.12 6.02
CA GLU A 95 15.30 -24.55 7.34
C GLU A 95 14.09 -24.41 8.26
N ARG A 96 12.93 -24.01 7.72
CA ARG A 96 11.69 -23.95 8.51
C ARG A 96 11.16 -25.32 8.89
N TYR A 97 11.36 -26.32 8.04
CA TYR A 97 10.97 -27.71 8.33
C TYR A 97 11.86 -28.32 9.41
N THR A 98 13.17 -28.10 9.35
CA THR A 98 14.12 -28.60 10.37
C THR A 98 13.92 -27.91 11.72
N GLN A 99 13.59 -26.62 11.76
CA GLN A 99 13.24 -25.92 13.01
C GLN A 99 11.93 -26.40 13.66
N LYS A 100 11.01 -27.01 12.90
CA LYS A 100 9.77 -27.59 13.44
C LYS A 100 9.92 -29.03 13.95
N LEU A 101 11.04 -29.69 13.62
CA LEU A 101 11.34 -31.06 14.02
C LEU A 101 12.26 -31.15 15.25
N VAL A 102 12.65 -30.00 15.80
CA VAL A 102 13.32 -29.83 17.10
C VAL A 102 12.28 -29.35 18.10
#